data_AF-A0AAD1WLM7-F1
#
_entry.id   AF-A0AAD1WLM7-F1
#
_cell.length_a   1.000
_cell.length_b   1.000
_cell.length_c   1.000
_cell.angle_alpha   90.00
_cell.angle_beta   90.00
_cell.angle_gamma   90.00
#
_symmetry.space_group_name_H-M   'P 1'
#
loop_
_entity.id
_entity.type
_entity.pdbx_description
1 polymer ?
#
loop_
_entity_poly.entity_id
_entity_poly.type
_entity_poly.pdbx_seq_one_letter_code
_entity_poly.pdbx_strand_id
1 'polypeptide(L)'
;MLLLMENLNKLMSTLRSTHPHFVRCLIPNDTKTPGIMENHLIIHQLRCNGVLEGIRICRKGFPSRIFYGDFKQRYKGLNASAIPDGQFIDSKKASEKPLGSIDVDHTQHKFGHTKVFFKAGLLSTLKEMRDEKLAQPITHTQTLCRGFKKMIENQVQEDD
;
A
#
# COMPACT_ATOMS: atom_id res chain seq x y z
N MET A 1 -27.72 -31.02 2.32
CA MET A 1 -26.36 -31.09 1.74
C MET A 1 -26.20 -30.20 0.50
N LEU A 2 -27.08 -30.29 -0.51
CA LEU A 2 -27.01 -29.47 -1.73
C LEU A 2 -27.07 -27.95 -1.47
N LEU A 3 -27.99 -27.50 -0.61
CA LEU A 3 -28.12 -26.07 -0.26
C LEU A 3 -26.86 -25.47 0.40
N LEU A 4 -26.15 -26.26 1.21
CA LEU A 4 -24.91 -25.82 1.85
C LEU A 4 -23.81 -25.60 0.81
N MET A 5 -23.65 -26.55 -0.13
CA MET A 5 -22.67 -26.44 -1.21
C MET A 5 -22.96 -25.25 -2.11
N GLU A 6 -24.24 -25.02 -2.43
CA GLU A 6 -24.66 -23.88 -3.25
C GLU A 6 -24.33 -22.54 -2.58
N ASN A 7 -24.61 -22.41 -1.29
CA ASN A 7 -24.31 -21.20 -0.52
C ASN A 7 -22.80 -20.95 -0.41
N LEU A 8 -22.00 -22.02 -0.18
CA LEU A 8 -20.55 -21.90 -0.15
C LEU A 8 -19.98 -21.50 -1.52
N ASN A 9 -20.50 -22.03 -2.61
CA ASN A 9 -20.05 -21.66 -3.96
C ASN A 9 -20.36 -20.19 -4.28
N LYS A 10 -21.55 -19.70 -3.91
CA LYS A 10 -21.90 -18.28 -4.05
C LYS A 10 -20.94 -17.39 -3.27
N LEU A 11 -20.67 -17.72 -2.00
CA LEU A 11 -19.72 -17.00 -1.16
C LEU A 11 -18.31 -16.97 -1.77
N MET A 12 -17.81 -18.14 -2.20
CA MET A 12 -16.47 -18.23 -2.79
C MET A 12 -16.35 -17.44 -4.11
N SER A 13 -17.41 -17.35 -4.89
CA SER A 13 -17.45 -16.51 -6.09
C SER A 13 -17.26 -15.03 -5.73
N THR A 14 -18.01 -14.53 -4.74
CA THR A 14 -17.89 -13.15 -4.25
C THR A 14 -16.51 -12.88 -3.65
N LEU A 15 -15.96 -13.79 -2.86
CA LEU A 15 -14.64 -13.60 -2.28
C LEU A 15 -13.54 -13.56 -3.35
N ARG A 16 -13.65 -14.34 -4.43
CA ARG A 16 -12.69 -14.36 -5.53
C ARG A 16 -12.73 -13.11 -6.41
N SER A 17 -13.85 -12.40 -6.47
CA SER A 17 -13.97 -11.15 -7.23
C SER A 17 -13.48 -9.91 -6.49
N THR A 18 -13.06 -10.05 -5.22
CA THR A 18 -12.57 -8.96 -4.37
C THR A 18 -11.08 -9.07 -4.09
N HIS A 19 -10.52 -8.09 -3.39
CA HIS A 19 -9.17 -8.17 -2.84
C HIS A 19 -9.22 -8.63 -1.37
N PRO A 20 -8.91 -9.90 -1.06
CA PRO A 20 -9.09 -10.42 0.29
C PRO A 20 -8.00 -9.93 1.24
N HIS A 21 -8.41 -9.54 2.45
CA HIS A 21 -7.54 -9.25 3.57
C HIS A 21 -7.75 -10.31 4.65
N PHE A 22 -6.69 -11.01 5.06
CA PHE A 22 -6.78 -12.11 6.01
C PHE A 22 -6.41 -11.65 7.43
N VAL A 23 -7.34 -11.83 8.38
CA VAL A 23 -7.09 -11.68 9.82
C VAL A 23 -7.11 -13.09 10.44
N ARG A 24 -6.03 -13.47 11.12
CA ARG A 24 -5.90 -14.79 11.77
C ARG A 24 -5.93 -14.61 13.28
N CYS A 25 -7.01 -15.08 13.91
CA CYS A 25 -7.12 -15.09 15.37
C CYS A 25 -6.29 -16.24 15.95
N LEU A 26 -5.65 -16.00 17.10
CA LEU A 26 -4.87 -16.99 17.83
C LEU A 26 -5.44 -17.17 19.23
N ILE A 27 -5.55 -18.41 19.68
CA ILE A 27 -5.95 -18.77 21.04
C ILE A 27 -4.68 -18.87 21.90
N PRO A 28 -4.53 -18.04 22.95
CA PRO A 28 -3.29 -17.98 23.73
C PRO A 28 -3.13 -19.16 24.69
N ASN A 29 -4.21 -19.74 25.21
CA ASN A 29 -4.22 -20.89 26.12
C ASN A 29 -5.60 -21.56 26.11
N ASP A 30 -5.67 -22.82 26.54
CA ASP A 30 -6.93 -23.57 26.61
C ASP A 30 -7.70 -23.34 27.92
N THR A 31 -7.04 -22.81 28.96
CA THR A 31 -7.63 -22.53 30.28
C THR A 31 -8.44 -21.24 30.33
N LYS A 32 -8.52 -20.49 29.22
CA LYS A 32 -9.18 -19.17 29.10
C LYS A 32 -8.69 -18.14 30.12
N THR A 33 -7.43 -18.26 30.54
CA THR A 33 -6.84 -17.38 31.54
C THR A 33 -6.20 -16.17 30.86
N PRO A 34 -6.59 -14.92 31.19
CA PRO A 34 -5.97 -13.74 30.59
C PRO A 34 -4.49 -13.63 30.97
N GLY A 35 -3.65 -13.16 30.04
CA GLY A 35 -2.21 -12.94 30.28
C GLY A 35 -1.33 -14.18 30.23
N ILE A 36 -1.91 -15.38 30.13
CA ILE A 36 -1.16 -16.64 29.96
C ILE A 36 -1.03 -16.98 28.48
N MET A 37 0.15 -17.39 28.04
CA MET A 37 0.39 -17.81 26.65
C MET A 37 1.14 -19.14 26.61
N GLU A 38 0.56 -20.11 25.92
CA GLU A 38 1.11 -21.45 25.73
C GLU A 38 1.82 -21.55 24.38
N ASN A 39 3.15 -21.62 24.42
CA ASN A 39 3.98 -21.56 23.22
C ASN A 39 3.68 -22.70 22.24
N HIS A 40 3.49 -23.93 22.74
CA HIS A 40 3.25 -25.09 21.88
C HIS A 40 1.92 -24.95 21.11
N LEU A 41 0.86 -24.51 21.79
CA LEU A 41 -0.44 -24.24 21.19
C LEU A 41 -0.36 -23.15 20.11
N ILE A 42 0.35 -22.06 20.39
CA ILE A 42 0.52 -20.96 19.43
C ILE A 42 1.34 -21.39 18.21
N ILE A 43 2.45 -22.10 18.42
CA ILE A 43 3.30 -22.60 17.32
C ILE A 43 2.50 -23.55 16.42
N HIS A 44 1.70 -24.43 17.01
CA HIS A 44 0.82 -25.32 16.25
C HIS A 44 -0.17 -24.53 15.39
N GLN A 45 -0.85 -23.53 15.96
CA GLN A 45 -1.77 -22.65 15.23
C GLN A 45 -1.08 -21.89 14.09
N LEU A 46 0.13 -21.37 14.30
CA LEU A 46 0.88 -20.65 13.26
C LEU A 46 1.21 -21.55 12.05
N ARG A 47 1.51 -22.83 12.29
CA ARG A 47 1.74 -23.84 11.25
C ARG A 47 0.43 -24.20 10.53
N CYS A 48 -0.61 -24.57 11.27
CA CYS A 48 -1.89 -25.01 10.70
C CYS A 48 -2.62 -23.89 9.94
N ASN A 49 -2.52 -22.65 10.40
CA ASN A 49 -3.07 -21.48 9.71
C ASN A 49 -2.24 -21.03 8.50
N GLY A 50 -1.10 -21.67 8.23
CA GLY A 50 -0.20 -21.34 7.13
C GLY A 50 0.48 -19.97 7.28
N VAL A 51 0.60 -19.45 8.51
CA VAL A 51 1.17 -18.12 8.77
C VAL A 51 2.66 -18.12 8.42
N LEU A 52 3.38 -19.19 8.78
CA LEU A 52 4.81 -19.31 8.49
C LEU A 52 5.07 -19.41 6.98
N GLU A 53 4.26 -20.19 6.27
CA GLU A 53 4.31 -20.32 4.82
C GLU A 53 3.98 -18.98 4.14
N GLY A 54 2.96 -18.28 4.62
CA GLY A 54 2.58 -16.95 4.15
C GLY A 54 3.73 -15.95 4.28
N ILE A 55 4.38 -15.89 5.46
CA ILE A 55 5.57 -15.05 5.69
C ILE A 55 6.69 -15.43 4.73
N ARG A 56 6.95 -16.73 4.56
CA ARG A 56 8.00 -17.23 3.66
C ARG A 56 7.76 -16.81 2.21
N ILE A 57 6.53 -16.91 1.72
CA ILE A 57 6.14 -16.48 0.37
C ILE A 57 6.30 -14.97 0.23
N CYS A 58 5.85 -14.18 1.20
CA CYS A 58 5.99 -12.72 1.18
C CYS A 58 7.46 -12.28 1.17
N ARG A 59 8.35 -12.99 1.88
CA ARG A 59 9.79 -12.69 1.91
C ARG A 59 10.52 -13.06 0.61
N LYS A 60 10.16 -14.18 -0.01
CA LYS A 60 10.79 -14.66 -1.26
C LYS A 60 10.21 -13.97 -2.50
N GLY A 61 8.94 -13.58 -2.45
CA GLY A 61 8.21 -13.00 -3.57
C GLY A 61 8.20 -11.47 -3.55
N PHE A 62 7.25 -10.93 -4.33
CA PHE A 62 6.98 -9.50 -4.46
C PHE A 62 5.51 -9.25 -4.12
N PRO A 63 5.16 -9.07 -2.84
CA PRO A 63 3.77 -9.02 -2.38
C PRO A 63 3.00 -7.82 -2.91
N SER A 64 3.69 -6.71 -3.22
CA SER A 64 3.07 -5.49 -3.75
C SER A 64 3.24 -5.38 -5.26
N ARG A 65 2.18 -4.99 -5.96
CA ARG A 65 2.20 -4.80 -7.43
C ARG A 65 1.30 -3.64 -7.84
N ILE A 66 1.77 -2.83 -8.79
CA ILE A 66 1.07 -1.63 -9.27
C ILE A 66 1.12 -1.60 -10.79
N PHE A 67 0.02 -1.22 -11.44
CA PHE A 67 0.01 -1.02 -12.89
C PHE A 67 0.90 0.16 -13.29
N TYR A 68 1.51 0.08 -14.48
CA TYR A 68 2.41 1.13 -14.94
C TYR A 68 1.76 2.52 -15.02
N GLY A 69 0.49 2.60 -15.44
CA GLY A 69 -0.26 3.86 -15.47
C GLY A 69 -0.41 4.49 -14.08
N ASP A 70 -0.88 3.69 -13.11
CA ASP A 70 -1.06 4.13 -11.71
C ASP A 70 0.28 4.52 -11.08
N PHE A 71 1.34 3.75 -11.35
CA PHE A 71 2.67 4.03 -10.83
C PHE A 71 3.21 5.35 -11.38
N LYS A 72 3.12 5.55 -12.71
CA LYS A 72 3.49 6.81 -13.37
C LYS A 72 2.74 7.98 -12.75
N GLN A 73 1.42 7.91 -12.63
CA GLN A 73 0.62 9.00 -12.06
C GLN A 73 0.99 9.31 -10.61
N ARG A 74 1.19 8.27 -9.78
CA ARG A 74 1.42 8.43 -8.35
C ARG A 74 2.83 8.87 -7.99
N TYR A 75 3.84 8.48 -8.78
CA TYR A 75 5.25 8.69 -8.47
C TYR A 75 5.98 9.61 -9.44
N LYS A 76 5.28 10.25 -10.39
CA LYS A 76 5.86 11.29 -11.27
C LYS A 76 6.57 12.40 -10.49
N GLY A 77 5.99 12.82 -9.36
CA GLY A 77 6.57 13.87 -8.50
C GLY A 77 7.89 13.49 -7.83
N LEU A 78 8.25 12.20 -7.76
CA LEU A 78 9.55 11.78 -7.25
C LEU A 78 10.69 12.21 -8.18
N ASN A 79 10.46 12.29 -9.48
CA ASN A 79 11.42 12.80 -10.44
C ASN A 79 10.71 13.51 -11.60
N ALA A 80 10.35 14.78 -11.36
CA ALA A 80 9.64 15.61 -12.33
C ALA A 80 10.44 15.83 -13.63
N SER A 81 11.78 15.93 -13.53
CA SER A 81 12.66 16.15 -14.68
C SER A 81 12.74 14.95 -15.61
N ALA A 82 12.52 13.74 -15.11
CA ALA A 82 12.64 12.52 -15.90
C ALA A 82 11.42 12.24 -16.81
N ILE A 83 10.26 12.81 -16.51
CA ILE A 83 9.01 12.59 -17.24
C ILE A 83 8.47 13.95 -17.72
N PRO A 84 8.99 14.48 -18.85
CA PRO A 84 8.54 15.75 -19.42
C PRO A 84 7.06 15.71 -19.81
N ASP A 85 6.37 16.83 -19.57
CA ASP A 85 4.97 17.02 -19.96
C ASP A 85 4.83 17.08 -21.49
N GLY A 86 3.81 16.38 -22.02
CA GLY A 86 3.48 16.39 -23.45
C GLY A 86 4.19 15.33 -24.31
N GLN A 87 5.21 14.63 -23.81
CA GLN A 87 5.78 13.47 -24.53
C GLN A 87 5.03 12.19 -24.20
N PHE A 88 4.58 11.48 -25.25
CA PHE A 88 4.05 10.13 -25.11
C PHE A 88 5.20 9.15 -24.81
N ILE A 89 5.50 9.01 -23.52
CA ILE A 89 6.43 7.99 -23.02
C ILE A 89 5.62 6.77 -22.60
N ASP A 90 6.03 5.61 -23.12
CA ASP A 90 5.53 4.30 -22.69
C ASP A 90 5.52 4.20 -21.16
N SER A 91 4.40 3.75 -20.59
CA SER A 91 4.18 3.76 -19.15
C SER A 91 5.20 2.90 -18.41
N LYS A 92 5.72 1.83 -19.04
CA LYS A 92 6.79 1.02 -18.47
C LYS A 92 8.10 1.81 -18.39
N LYS A 93 8.57 2.38 -19.51
CA LYS A 93 9.76 3.25 -19.52
C LYS A 93 9.64 4.44 -18.57
N ALA A 94 8.46 5.04 -18.49
CA ALA A 94 8.18 6.14 -17.57
C ALA A 94 8.26 5.71 -16.09
N SER A 95 7.98 4.45 -15.79
CA SER A 95 8.10 3.89 -14.43
C SER A 95 9.52 3.47 -14.08
N GLU A 96 10.32 3.06 -15.08
CA GLU A 96 11.74 2.71 -14.92
C GLU A 96 12.58 3.92 -14.52
N LYS A 97 12.31 5.11 -15.09
CA LYS A 97 13.06 6.33 -14.81
C LYS A 97 13.10 6.76 -13.33
N PRO A 98 11.97 6.97 -12.63
CA PRO A 98 11.99 7.35 -11.22
C PRO A 98 12.64 6.26 -10.35
N LEU A 99 12.39 4.97 -10.64
CA LEU A 99 13.02 3.85 -9.93
C LEU A 99 14.53 3.73 -10.19
N GLY A 100 15.00 4.18 -11.36
CA GLY A 100 16.42 4.23 -11.72
C GLY A 100 17.17 5.44 -11.13
N SER A 101 16.45 6.52 -10.85
CA SER A 101 17.04 7.77 -10.34
C SER A 101 17.13 7.85 -8.82
N ILE A 102 16.40 7.00 -8.11
CA ILE A 102 16.38 6.96 -6.66
C ILE A 102 17.40 5.91 -6.21
N ASP A 103 18.15 6.21 -5.17
CA ASP A 103 19.08 5.28 -4.53
C ASP A 103 18.31 4.22 -3.73
N VAL A 104 17.76 3.23 -4.45
CA VAL A 104 17.07 2.07 -3.89
C VAL A 104 17.68 0.80 -4.44
N ASP A 105 17.73 -0.24 -3.61
CA ASP A 105 18.20 -1.56 -4.04
C ASP A 105 17.33 -2.09 -5.20
N HIS A 106 17.93 -2.17 -6.40
CA HIS A 106 17.27 -2.65 -7.62
C HIS A 106 16.87 -4.13 -7.57
N THR A 107 17.30 -4.89 -6.55
CA THR A 107 16.80 -6.26 -6.34
C THR A 107 15.41 -6.29 -5.69
N GLN A 108 14.97 -5.19 -5.09
CA GLN A 108 13.70 -5.07 -4.38
C GLN A 108 12.50 -4.80 -5.30
N HIS A 109 12.72 -4.58 -6.59
CA HIS A 109 11.65 -4.45 -7.58
C HIS A 109 11.91 -5.25 -8.85
N LYS A 110 10.84 -5.59 -9.58
CA LYS A 110 10.89 -6.25 -10.88
C LYS A 110 9.81 -5.70 -11.81
N PHE A 111 10.16 -5.56 -13.08
CA PHE A 111 9.28 -5.09 -14.14
C PHE A 111 8.60 -6.28 -14.82
N GLY A 112 7.28 -6.39 -14.69
CA GLY A 112 6.47 -7.36 -15.43
C GLY A 112 6.01 -6.81 -16.77
N HIS A 113 5.08 -7.52 -17.41
CA HIS A 113 4.48 -7.07 -18.68
C HIS A 113 3.58 -5.84 -18.50
N THR A 114 2.76 -5.79 -17.46
CA THR A 114 1.76 -4.72 -17.24
C THR A 114 1.92 -3.99 -15.91
N LYS A 115 2.76 -4.50 -15.01
CA LYS A 115 2.89 -4.05 -13.62
C LYS A 115 4.34 -4.02 -13.16
N VAL A 116 4.63 -3.14 -12.21
CA VAL A 116 5.84 -3.21 -11.38
C VAL A 116 5.53 -4.01 -10.12
N PHE A 117 6.46 -4.88 -9.74
CA PHE A 117 6.41 -5.72 -8.55
C PHE A 117 7.44 -5.23 -7.53
N PHE A 118 7.06 -5.19 -6.26
CA PHE A 118 7.88 -4.69 -5.16
C PHE A 118 7.95 -5.71 -4.02
N LYS A 119 9.14 -5.85 -3.45
CA LYS A 119 9.34 -6.53 -2.16
C LYS A 119 8.67 -5.73 -1.04
N ALA A 120 8.45 -6.41 0.08
CA ALA A 120 7.93 -5.76 1.29
C ALA A 120 8.85 -4.61 1.73
N GLY A 121 8.27 -3.49 2.16
CA GLY A 121 9.01 -2.31 2.63
C GLY A 121 9.28 -1.28 1.54
N LEU A 122 9.78 -1.67 0.35
CA LEU A 122 10.17 -0.70 -0.69
C LEU A 122 9.04 0.26 -1.09
N LEU A 123 7.82 -0.25 -1.23
CA LEU A 123 6.67 0.60 -1.58
C LEU A 123 6.34 1.62 -0.48
N SER A 124 6.60 1.31 0.79
CA SER A 124 6.44 2.25 1.90
C SER A 124 7.50 3.35 1.83
N THR A 125 8.77 2.98 1.63
CA THR A 125 9.87 3.95 1.43
C THR A 125 9.60 4.90 0.26
N LEU A 126 9.10 4.37 -0.87
CA LEU A 126 8.70 5.19 -2.02
C LEU A 126 7.56 6.18 -1.67
N LYS A 127 6.62 5.78 -0.82
CA LYS A 127 5.55 6.67 -0.36
C LYS A 127 6.08 7.74 0.59
N GLU A 128 6.95 7.39 1.51
CA GLU A 128 7.58 8.32 2.46
C GLU A 128 8.37 9.40 1.71
N MET A 129 9.28 9.03 0.79
CA MET A 129 10.00 9.99 -0.04
C MET A 129 9.08 10.89 -0.87
N ARG A 130 7.94 10.36 -1.30
CA ARG A 130 6.95 11.15 -2.04
C ARG A 130 6.25 12.13 -1.11
N ASP A 131 5.86 11.69 0.08
CA ASP A 131 5.16 12.51 1.05
C ASP A 131 6.07 13.64 1.56
N GLU A 132 7.37 13.39 1.73
CA GLU A 132 8.38 14.41 2.00
C GLU A 132 8.47 15.46 0.88
N LYS A 133 8.54 15.05 -0.39
CA LYS A 133 8.54 15.99 -1.52
C LYS A 133 7.25 16.79 -1.65
N LEU A 134 6.12 16.18 -1.31
CA LEU A 134 4.81 16.84 -1.34
C LEU A 134 4.58 17.74 -0.12
N ALA A 135 5.30 17.53 0.99
CA ALA A 135 5.11 18.30 2.21
C ALA A 135 5.29 19.81 1.98
N GLN A 136 6.37 20.23 1.30
CA GLN A 136 6.64 21.66 1.04
C GLN A 136 5.51 22.38 0.27
N PRO A 137 5.10 21.93 -0.94
CA PRO A 137 4.03 22.59 -1.69
C PRO A 137 2.69 22.52 -0.96
N ILE A 138 2.41 21.43 -0.23
CA ILE A 138 1.20 21.31 0.60
C ILE A 138 1.23 22.34 1.72
N THR A 139 2.33 22.48 2.46
CA THR A 139 2.47 23.47 3.52
C THR A 139 2.33 24.89 2.99
N HIS A 140 2.90 25.20 1.82
CA HIS A 140 2.73 26.50 1.18
C HIS A 140 1.24 26.77 0.86
N THR A 141 0.58 25.81 0.22
CA THR A 141 -0.86 25.90 -0.09
C THR A 141 -1.70 26.06 1.19
N GLN A 142 -1.40 25.28 2.23
CA GLN A 142 -2.08 25.36 3.52
C GLN A 142 -1.92 26.74 4.18
N THR A 143 -0.72 27.33 4.12
CA THR A 143 -0.47 28.67 4.66
C THR A 143 -1.31 29.73 3.93
N LEU A 144 -1.38 29.66 2.60
CA LEU A 144 -2.22 30.56 1.80
C LEU A 144 -3.71 30.40 2.13
N CYS A 145 -4.20 29.16 2.19
CA CYS A 145 -5.60 28.89 2.53
C CYS A 145 -5.96 29.36 3.95
N ARG A 146 -5.07 29.17 4.93
CA ARG A 146 -5.27 29.63 6.31
C ARG A 146 -5.27 31.16 6.38
N GLY A 147 -4.37 31.82 5.66
CA GLY A 147 -4.34 33.28 5.55
C GLY A 147 -5.63 33.83 4.94
N PHE A 148 -6.08 33.25 3.83
CA PHE A 148 -7.33 33.63 3.18
C PHE A 148 -8.56 33.43 4.08
N LYS A 149 -8.63 32.29 4.78
CA LYS A 149 -9.69 32.02 5.75
C LYS A 149 -9.74 33.09 6.85
N LYS A 150 -8.58 33.46 7.41
CA LYS A 150 -8.48 34.48 8.46
C LYS A 150 -8.93 35.86 7.97
N MET A 151 -8.60 36.23 6.73
CA MET A 151 -9.04 37.48 6.13
C MET A 151 -10.56 37.56 6.00
N ILE A 152 -11.22 36.47 5.58
CA ILE A 152 -12.68 36.41 5.50
C ILE A 152 -13.30 36.50 6.89
N GLU A 153 -12.78 35.76 7.88
CA GLU A 153 -13.31 35.79 9.25
C GLU A 153 -13.25 37.20 9.87
N ASN A 154 -12.18 37.95 9.61
CA ASN A 154 -12.05 39.32 10.12
C ASN A 154 -13.05 40.28 9.45
N GLN A 155 -13.40 40.09 8.17
CA GLN A 155 -14.41 40.91 7.51
C GLN A 155 -15.82 40.66 8.04
N VAL A 156 -16.14 39.41 8.38
CA VAL A 156 -17.45 39.05 8.96
C VAL A 156 -17.61 39.62 10.38
N GLN A 157 -16.54 39.78 11.15
CA GLN A 157 -16.60 40.36 12.50
C GLN A 157 -16.71 41.89 12.52
N GLU A 158 -16.45 42.59 11.42
CA GLU A 158 -16.63 44.05 11.32
C GLU A 158 -18.06 44.45 10.91
N ASP A 159 -18.87 43.50 10.44
CA ASP A 159 -20.26 43.71 10.00
C ASP A 159 -21.32 43.40 11.09
N ASP A 160 -20.91 42.97 12.30
CA ASP A 160 -21.73 42.74 13.51
C ASP A 160 -21.43 43.77 14.62
#